data_AF-A0A402B8Y3-F1
#
_entry.id   AF-A0A402B8Y3-F1
#
_cell.length_a   1.000
_cell.length_b   1.000
_cell.length_c   1.000
_cell.angle_alpha   90.00
_cell.angle_beta   90.00
_cell.angle_gamma   90.00
#
_symmetry.space_group_name_H-M   'P 1'
#
loop_
_entity.id
_entity.type
_entity.pdbx_description
1 polymer ?
#
loop_
_entity_poly.entity_id
_entity_poly.type
_entity_poly.pdbx_seq_one_letter_code
_entity_poly.pdbx_strand_id
1 'polypeptide(L)'
;MIVRLHGFDWDTYAERIMPAFKQWLGDGNESSLYQLYTETRCAREEQFLPPAMLPLCTWTRAQTLVKQLPQGSQTRHAYQLLCSATDFTEVSDLYVHRHAPRLYQNADTLRAIWGALVEEYCLVPLGFSDAQEPATKPSGQFMDETKQADFIALLHSVNLNTLALEVKNHTVQSPPDLLSTDNYTELAGVEIGRQPTTLHLRGWLAGISVRAMALFELLACGRRSMPFGYRSGEPYENYIGYLTPAETSQLATCLQHVQPPDPIQARQDYALFRLHRQSMRDIRTIDEVLPEHASIFLQIIKLAAQYDLGLLCSI
;
A
#
# COMPACT_ATOMS: atom_id res chain seq x y z
N MET A 1 3.36 -9.56 6.94
CA MET A 1 2.58 -8.52 6.25
C MET A 1 3.19 -8.29 4.87
N ILE A 2 2.36 -8.04 3.85
CA ILE A 2 2.76 -8.05 2.43
C ILE A 2 2.89 -6.60 1.98
N VAL A 3 4.07 -6.22 1.52
CA VAL A 3 4.35 -4.87 1.05
C VAL A 3 3.91 -4.75 -0.40
N ARG A 4 3.11 -3.73 -0.70
CA ARG A 4 2.55 -3.45 -2.02
C ARG A 4 2.84 -2.02 -2.45
N LEU A 5 3.02 -1.82 -3.75
CA LEU A 5 3.12 -0.50 -4.37
C LEU A 5 1.88 -0.21 -5.22
N HIS A 6 1.45 1.04 -5.17
CA HIS A 6 0.34 1.56 -5.95
C HIS A 6 0.82 2.77 -6.75
N GLY A 7 0.28 2.94 -7.96
CA GLY A 7 0.38 4.22 -8.65
C GLY A 7 -0.44 5.25 -7.87
N PHE A 8 0.08 6.45 -7.76
CA PHE A 8 -0.55 7.50 -6.98
C PHE A 8 -0.68 8.78 -7.79
N ASP A 9 -1.91 9.16 -8.09
CA ASP A 9 -2.24 10.42 -8.75
C ASP A 9 -2.02 11.58 -7.78
N TRP A 10 -0.84 12.19 -7.92
CA TRP A 10 -0.41 13.29 -7.07
C TRP A 10 -1.21 14.57 -7.34
N ASP A 11 -1.65 14.78 -8.58
CA ASP A 11 -2.37 15.98 -8.97
C ASP A 11 -3.78 15.98 -8.37
N THR A 12 -4.52 14.87 -8.50
CA THR A 12 -5.82 14.72 -7.84
C THR A 12 -5.67 14.86 -6.32
N TYR A 13 -4.63 14.28 -5.73
CA TYR A 13 -4.37 14.42 -4.31
C TYR A 13 -4.12 15.87 -3.88
N ALA A 14 -3.26 16.59 -4.61
CA ALA A 14 -2.81 17.94 -4.30
C ALA A 14 -3.86 19.02 -4.62
N GLU A 15 -4.63 18.86 -5.69
CA GLU A 15 -5.56 19.87 -6.18
C GLU A 15 -6.99 19.66 -5.69
N ARG A 16 -7.38 18.43 -5.36
CA ARG A 16 -8.76 18.10 -4.99
C ARG A 16 -8.88 17.66 -3.54
N ILE A 17 -8.12 16.65 -3.12
CA ILE A 17 -8.30 16.04 -1.79
C ILE A 17 -7.76 16.96 -0.67
N MET A 18 -6.48 17.35 -0.75
CA MET A 18 -5.84 18.16 0.28
C MET A 18 -6.48 19.55 0.47
N PRO A 19 -6.89 20.28 -0.59
CA PRO A 19 -7.60 21.54 -0.43
C PRO A 19 -8.97 21.40 0.25
N ALA A 20 -9.70 20.33 0.00
CA ALA A 20 -10.96 20.05 0.69
C ALA A 20 -10.75 19.83 2.20
N PHE A 21 -9.71 19.08 2.58
CA PHE A 21 -9.32 18.95 3.99
C PHE A 21 -8.90 20.29 4.60
N LYS A 22 -8.12 21.10 3.87
CA LYS A 22 -7.67 22.42 4.33
C LYS A 22 -8.84 23.34 4.67
N GLN A 23 -9.86 23.39 3.80
CA GLN A 23 -11.07 24.19 4.02
C GLN A 23 -11.86 23.71 5.23
N TRP A 24 -11.98 22.38 5.41
CA TRP A 24 -12.72 21.83 6.54
C TRP A 24 -12.02 22.09 7.88
N LEU A 25 -10.72 21.80 7.95
CA LEU A 25 -9.95 21.96 9.20
C LEU A 25 -9.66 23.43 9.53
N GLY A 26 -9.52 24.29 8.53
CA GLY A 26 -9.21 25.71 8.69
C GLY A 26 -10.45 26.58 8.91
N ASP A 27 -11.44 26.45 8.02
CA ASP A 27 -12.59 27.34 7.93
C ASP A 27 -13.89 26.69 8.44
N GLY A 28 -13.86 25.39 8.74
CA GLY A 28 -15.06 24.63 9.13
C GLY A 28 -15.99 24.33 7.96
N ASN A 29 -15.61 24.67 6.73
CA ASN A 29 -16.42 24.39 5.55
C ASN A 29 -16.23 22.94 5.11
N GLU A 30 -17.26 22.13 5.33
CA GLU A 30 -17.23 20.70 5.02
C GLU A 30 -17.81 20.34 3.64
N SER A 31 -18.41 21.28 2.91
CA SER A 31 -19.24 20.97 1.74
C SER A 31 -18.50 20.18 0.66
N SER A 32 -17.28 20.60 0.30
CA SER A 32 -16.48 19.93 -0.73
C SER A 32 -16.04 18.54 -0.27
N LEU A 33 -15.56 18.41 0.97
CA LEU A 33 -15.09 17.13 1.48
C LEU A 33 -16.24 16.14 1.69
N TYR A 34 -17.39 16.62 2.13
CA TYR A 34 -18.59 15.80 2.29
C TYR A 34 -19.03 15.20 0.96
N GLN A 35 -19.09 16.03 -0.10
CA GLN A 35 -19.45 15.57 -1.43
C GLN A 35 -18.51 14.44 -1.89
N LEU A 36 -17.20 14.63 -1.77
CA LEU A 36 -16.22 13.60 -2.11
C LEU A 36 -16.40 12.34 -1.26
N TYR A 37 -16.61 12.50 0.05
CA TYR A 37 -16.77 11.37 0.95
C TYR A 37 -18.01 10.54 0.61
N THR A 38 -19.15 11.17 0.28
CA THR A 38 -20.40 10.45 -0.01
C THR A 38 -20.33 9.52 -1.22
N GLU A 39 -19.40 9.77 -2.14
CA GLU A 39 -19.14 8.90 -3.30
C GLU A 39 -18.27 7.69 -2.96
N THR A 40 -17.50 7.75 -1.85
CA THR A 40 -16.62 6.65 -1.45
C THR A 40 -17.40 5.39 -1.09
N ARG A 41 -16.77 4.24 -1.30
CA ARG A 41 -17.30 2.95 -0.84
C ARG A 41 -17.68 2.96 0.65
N CYS A 42 -16.83 3.53 1.51
CA CYS A 42 -17.06 3.61 2.95
C CYS A 42 -18.39 4.30 3.28
N ALA A 43 -18.67 5.46 2.64
CA ALA A 43 -19.94 6.15 2.85
C ALA A 43 -21.15 5.36 2.33
N ARG A 44 -21.00 4.69 1.18
CA ARG A 44 -22.04 3.84 0.60
C ARG A 44 -22.39 2.66 1.51
N GLU A 45 -21.40 2.01 2.12
CA GLU A 45 -21.62 0.92 3.08
C GLU A 45 -22.31 1.42 4.36
N GLU A 46 -21.93 2.60 4.86
CA GLU A 46 -22.56 3.19 6.05
C GLU A 46 -24.03 3.59 5.85
N GLN A 47 -24.51 3.78 4.61
CA GLN A 47 -25.92 4.08 4.32
C GLN A 47 -26.87 2.93 4.69
N PHE A 48 -26.37 1.70 4.79
CA PHE A 48 -27.17 0.53 5.15
C PHE A 48 -27.25 0.30 6.67
N LEU A 49 -26.58 1.14 7.47
CA LEU A 49 -26.61 1.03 8.93
C LEU A 49 -27.96 1.52 9.49
N PRO A 50 -28.47 0.87 10.56
CA PRO A 50 -29.71 1.30 11.19
C PRO A 50 -29.55 2.70 11.83
N PRO A 51 -30.65 3.50 11.97
CA PRO A 51 -30.58 4.86 12.51
C PRO A 51 -29.88 4.97 13.87
N ALA A 52 -29.98 3.95 14.72
CA ALA A 52 -29.32 3.90 16.03
C ALA A 52 -27.79 3.88 15.95
N MET A 53 -27.21 3.47 14.81
CA MET A 53 -25.77 3.41 14.57
C MET A 53 -25.22 4.64 13.84
N LEU A 54 -26.07 5.57 13.39
CA LEU A 54 -25.61 6.80 12.71
C LEU A 54 -24.59 7.64 13.50
N PRO A 55 -24.62 7.71 14.85
CA PRO A 55 -23.57 8.38 15.62
C PRO A 55 -22.19 7.69 15.54
N LEU A 56 -22.16 6.41 15.15
CA LEU A 56 -20.93 5.61 15.02
C LEU A 56 -20.32 5.70 13.62
N CYS A 57 -21.09 6.21 12.63
CA CYS A 57 -20.61 6.43 11.27
C CYS A 57 -19.38 7.34 11.25
N THR A 58 -18.47 7.04 10.32
CA THR A 58 -17.16 7.69 10.23
C THR A 58 -17.30 9.19 10.04
N TRP A 59 -18.21 9.62 9.15
CA TRP A 59 -18.46 11.04 8.90
C TRP A 59 -18.97 11.77 10.15
N THR A 60 -19.99 11.23 10.82
CA THR A 60 -20.59 11.84 12.02
C THR A 60 -19.55 12.00 13.14
N ARG A 61 -18.71 10.99 13.33
CA ARG A 61 -17.63 11.03 14.32
C ARG A 61 -16.55 12.05 13.94
N ALA A 62 -16.16 12.11 12.66
CA ALA A 62 -15.18 13.08 12.18
C ALA A 62 -15.68 14.53 12.29
N GLN A 63 -16.94 14.81 11.96
CA GLN A 63 -17.56 16.13 12.16
C GLN A 63 -17.51 16.56 13.63
N THR A 64 -17.82 15.63 14.54
CA THR A 64 -17.77 15.89 15.98
C THR A 64 -16.36 16.21 16.44
N LEU A 65 -15.37 15.46 15.94
CA LEU A 65 -13.95 15.69 16.22
C LEU A 65 -13.49 17.06 15.71
N VAL A 66 -13.78 17.40 14.44
CA VAL A 66 -13.35 18.68 13.83
C VAL A 66 -13.92 19.89 14.57
N LYS A 67 -15.18 19.80 15.04
CA LYS A 67 -15.78 20.85 15.89
C LYS A 67 -15.07 21.04 17.23
N GLN A 68 -14.38 20.01 17.73
CA GLN A 68 -13.63 20.04 18.99
C GLN A 68 -12.15 20.40 18.81
N LEU A 69 -11.67 20.50 17.56
CA LEU A 69 -10.27 20.84 17.29
C LEU A 69 -9.95 22.28 17.73
N PRO A 70 -8.76 22.54 18.31
CA PRO A 70 -8.36 23.90 18.67
C PRO A 70 -8.25 24.80 17.45
N GLN A 71 -8.81 26.00 17.57
CA GLN A 71 -8.88 26.99 16.48
C GLN A 71 -7.87 28.14 16.67
N GLY A 72 -6.82 27.92 17.46
CA GLY A 72 -5.75 28.91 17.64
C GLY A 72 -4.98 29.18 16.35
N SER A 73 -4.41 30.37 16.21
CA SER A 73 -3.64 30.78 15.01
C SER A 73 -2.51 29.81 14.67
N GLN A 74 -1.77 29.36 15.68
CA GLN A 74 -0.70 28.36 15.54
C GLN A 74 -1.25 27.00 15.08
N THR A 75 -2.40 26.58 15.62
CA THR A 75 -3.03 25.31 15.26
C THR A 75 -3.57 25.32 13.83
N ARG A 76 -4.15 26.45 13.40
CA ARG A 76 -4.58 26.63 12.01
C ARG A 76 -3.42 26.59 11.03
N HIS A 77 -2.29 27.20 11.37
CA HIS A 77 -1.09 27.10 10.54
C HIS A 77 -0.62 25.64 10.43
N ALA A 78 -0.64 24.89 11.54
CA ALA A 78 -0.33 23.46 11.54
C ALA A 78 -1.28 22.65 10.62
N TYR A 79 -2.58 22.95 10.61
CA TYR A 79 -3.53 22.32 9.69
C TYR A 79 -3.27 22.69 8.23
N GLN A 80 -2.90 23.94 7.95
CA GLN A 80 -2.55 24.36 6.59
C GLN A 80 -1.32 23.63 6.06
N LEU A 81 -0.29 23.43 6.90
CA LEU A 81 0.89 22.65 6.55
C LEU A 81 0.55 21.17 6.36
N LEU A 82 -0.29 20.61 7.22
CA LEU A 82 -0.75 19.21 7.12
C LEU A 82 -1.48 18.93 5.80
N CYS A 83 -2.28 19.90 5.35
CA CYS A 83 -3.06 19.82 4.11
C CYS A 83 -2.35 20.46 2.92
N SER A 84 -1.05 20.69 2.99
CA SER A 84 -0.25 21.19 1.87
C SER A 84 0.53 20.02 1.26
N ALA A 85 0.17 19.63 0.03
CA ALA A 85 0.86 18.55 -0.66
C ALA A 85 2.33 18.88 -0.97
N THR A 86 2.69 20.17 -1.11
CA THR A 86 4.07 20.60 -1.39
C THR A 86 4.86 20.83 -0.11
N ASP A 87 4.29 21.55 0.86
CA ASP A 87 5.06 21.89 2.07
C ASP A 87 5.32 20.63 2.90
N PHE A 88 4.43 19.65 2.85
CA PHE A 88 4.63 18.37 3.53
C PHE A 88 5.73 17.51 2.89
N THR A 89 6.05 17.70 1.61
CA THR A 89 7.10 16.93 0.92
C THR A 89 8.49 17.53 1.11
N GLU A 90 8.60 18.87 1.11
CA GLU A 90 9.86 19.61 1.25
C GLU A 90 10.38 19.65 2.69
N VAL A 91 9.49 19.55 3.67
CA VAL A 91 9.84 19.56 5.09
C VAL A 91 10.54 18.23 5.44
N SER A 92 11.87 18.29 5.53
CA SER A 92 12.74 17.12 5.79
C SER A 92 12.25 16.21 6.92
N ASP A 93 12.57 14.92 6.82
CA ASP A 93 12.34 13.88 7.82
C ASP A 93 12.68 14.32 9.26
N LEU A 94 13.63 15.25 9.46
CA LEU A 94 13.99 15.77 10.78
C LEU A 94 12.91 16.68 11.41
N TYR A 95 12.20 17.46 10.59
CA TYR A 95 11.13 18.36 11.05
C TYR A 95 9.80 17.61 11.16
N VAL A 96 9.48 16.67 10.26
CA VAL A 96 8.31 15.80 10.41
C VAL A 96 8.50 14.86 11.63
N HIS A 97 9.69 14.32 11.88
CA HIS A 97 9.92 13.52 13.10
C HIS A 97 9.80 14.33 14.41
N ARG A 98 10.20 15.61 14.43
CA ARG A 98 10.18 16.44 15.65
C ARG A 98 8.92 17.29 15.81
N HIS A 99 8.27 17.65 14.70
CA HIS A 99 7.24 18.67 14.61
C HIS A 99 6.18 18.35 13.54
N ALA A 100 5.98 17.08 13.15
CA ALA A 100 4.79 16.72 12.39
C ALA A 100 3.58 17.35 13.11
N PRO A 101 2.76 18.15 12.41
CA PRO A 101 1.55 18.69 12.99
C PRO A 101 0.62 17.51 13.28
N ARG A 102 0.80 16.90 14.46
CA ARG A 102 -0.02 15.80 14.91
C ARG A 102 -1.39 16.37 15.19
N LEU A 103 -2.36 16.01 14.36
CA LEU A 103 -3.73 15.95 14.83
C LEU A 103 -3.74 15.10 16.11
N TYR A 104 -4.60 15.50 17.06
CA TYR A 104 -4.71 14.85 18.37
C TYR A 104 -4.73 13.32 18.25
N GLN A 105 -4.30 12.62 19.30
CA GLN A 105 -4.11 11.16 19.31
C GLN A 105 -5.35 10.33 18.89
N ASN A 106 -6.52 10.95 18.71
CA ASN A 106 -7.80 10.33 18.34
C ASN A 106 -8.35 10.87 17.01
N ALA A 107 -7.52 10.94 15.97
CA ALA A 107 -7.91 11.34 14.61
C ALA A 107 -8.16 10.16 13.66
N ASP A 108 -8.52 9.00 14.21
CA ASP A 108 -8.86 7.76 13.49
C ASP A 108 -9.92 8.01 12.40
N THR A 109 -10.93 8.82 12.72
CA THR A 109 -12.04 9.16 11.81
C THR A 109 -11.60 10.06 10.64
N LEU A 110 -10.73 11.04 10.88
CA LEU A 110 -10.15 11.86 9.81
C LEU A 110 -9.25 11.02 8.90
N ARG A 111 -8.51 10.07 9.48
CA ARG A 111 -7.69 9.12 8.73
C ARG A 111 -8.53 8.18 7.88
N ALA A 112 -9.64 7.66 8.41
CA ALA A 112 -10.55 6.80 7.65
C ALA A 112 -11.17 7.54 6.46
N ILE A 113 -11.62 8.80 6.64
CA ILE A 113 -12.09 9.64 5.52
C ILE A 113 -10.97 9.85 4.51
N TRP A 114 -9.77 10.21 4.97
CA TRP A 114 -8.62 10.43 4.09
C TRP A 114 -8.27 9.17 3.29
N GLY A 115 -8.22 8.01 3.94
CA GLY A 115 -7.91 6.73 3.33
C GLY A 115 -8.94 6.33 2.28
N ALA A 116 -10.24 6.49 2.59
CA ALA A 116 -11.32 6.22 1.65
C ALA A 116 -11.24 7.13 0.41
N LEU A 117 -10.87 8.41 0.58
CA LEU A 117 -10.69 9.34 -0.53
C LEU A 117 -9.46 9.02 -1.38
N VAL A 118 -8.36 8.61 -0.74
CA VAL A 118 -7.16 8.16 -1.45
C VAL A 118 -7.46 6.92 -2.28
N GLU A 119 -8.12 5.94 -1.69
CA GLU A 119 -8.48 4.68 -2.36
C GLU A 119 -9.43 4.92 -3.55
N GLU A 120 -10.44 5.77 -3.39
CA GLU A 120 -11.43 6.04 -4.44
C GLU A 120 -10.90 6.92 -5.58
N TYR A 121 -10.04 7.91 -5.27
CA TYR A 121 -9.69 8.95 -6.25
C TYR A 121 -8.21 9.04 -6.62
N CYS A 122 -7.29 8.56 -5.77
CA CYS A 122 -5.85 8.80 -5.96
C CYS A 122 -5.08 7.54 -6.34
N LEU A 123 -5.59 6.34 -6.04
CA LEU A 123 -4.93 5.11 -6.44
C LEU A 123 -5.17 4.81 -7.91
N VAL A 124 -4.07 4.60 -8.63
CA VAL A 124 -4.08 4.18 -10.04
C VAL A 124 -3.62 2.73 -10.11
N PRO A 125 -4.45 1.81 -10.66
CA PRO A 125 -4.05 0.43 -10.84
C PRO A 125 -2.90 0.36 -11.86
N LEU A 126 -1.73 -0.05 -11.39
CA LEU A 126 -0.58 -0.33 -12.23
C LEU A 126 -0.69 -1.78 -12.72
N GLY A 127 -1.52 -1.99 -13.75
CA GLY A 127 -1.70 -3.30 -14.35
C GLY A 127 -0.48 -3.73 -15.16
N PHE A 128 0.03 -4.94 -14.89
CA PHE A 128 0.79 -5.68 -15.89
C PHE A 128 -0.22 -6.31 -16.84
N SER A 129 -0.52 -5.62 -17.93
CA SER A 129 -1.23 -6.28 -19.02
C SER A 129 -0.24 -7.22 -19.70
N ASP A 130 -0.39 -8.53 -19.49
CA ASP A 130 0.04 -9.54 -20.47
C ASP A 130 -0.80 -9.36 -21.74
N ALA A 131 -0.63 -8.23 -22.42
CA ALA A 131 -1.26 -7.94 -23.70
C ALA A 131 -0.34 -8.39 -24.84
N GLN A 132 -0.14 -9.70 -24.92
CA GLN A 132 0.09 -10.42 -26.17
C GLN A 132 -0.64 -11.76 -26.11
N GLU A 133 -1.96 -11.76 -26.31
CA GLU A 133 -2.65 -12.81 -27.08
C GLU A 133 -4.08 -12.36 -27.46
N PRO A 134 -4.51 -12.55 -28.72
CA PRO A 134 -5.84 -12.17 -29.15
C PRO A 134 -6.87 -13.21 -28.67
N ALA A 135 -7.98 -12.69 -28.15
CA ALA A 135 -9.30 -13.32 -28.01
C ALA A 135 -9.37 -14.84 -28.27
N THR A 136 -9.14 -15.64 -27.21
CA THR A 136 -9.71 -16.99 -27.13
C THR A 136 -10.35 -17.18 -25.76
N LYS A 137 -11.55 -17.78 -25.79
CA LYS A 137 -12.55 -18.08 -24.73
C LYS A 137 -12.03 -18.29 -23.30
N PRO A 138 -12.89 -18.05 -22.27
CA PRO A 138 -12.52 -18.17 -20.87
C PRO A 138 -12.22 -19.62 -20.50
N SER A 139 -10.93 -19.94 -20.34
CA SER A 139 -10.49 -21.12 -19.60
C SER A 139 -10.59 -20.80 -18.11
N GLY A 140 -11.35 -21.62 -17.40
CA GLY A 140 -11.57 -21.48 -15.96
C GLY A 140 -10.26 -21.38 -15.17
N GLN A 141 -10.32 -20.59 -14.11
CA GLN A 141 -9.28 -20.46 -13.11
C GLN A 141 -8.84 -21.84 -12.61
N PHE A 142 -7.65 -22.26 -13.01
CA PHE A 142 -6.93 -23.31 -12.29
C PHE A 142 -6.33 -22.66 -11.04
N MET A 143 -6.65 -23.21 -9.88
CA MET A 143 -5.80 -23.02 -8.70
C MET A 143 -4.36 -23.40 -9.09
N ASP A 144 -3.42 -22.53 -8.73
CA ASP A 144 -1.99 -22.72 -8.83
C ASP A 144 -1.60 -24.08 -8.20
N GLU A 145 -1.34 -25.10 -9.03
CA GLU A 145 -1.13 -26.51 -8.61
C GLU A 145 -0.03 -26.65 -7.55
N THR A 146 0.91 -25.70 -7.51
CA THR A 146 1.98 -25.63 -6.50
C THR A 146 1.46 -25.25 -5.11
N LYS A 147 0.50 -24.33 -4.99
CA LYS A 147 -0.08 -23.93 -3.69
C LYS A 147 -0.97 -25.03 -3.09
N GLN A 148 -1.63 -25.80 -3.96
CA GLN A 148 -2.44 -26.94 -3.54
C GLN A 148 -1.56 -28.11 -3.08
N ALA A 149 -0.44 -28.36 -3.78
CA ALA A 149 0.55 -29.35 -3.36
C ALA A 149 1.19 -29.00 -2.01
N ASP A 150 1.53 -27.72 -1.79
CA ASP A 150 2.09 -27.25 -0.52
C ASP A 150 1.08 -27.35 0.63
N PHE A 151 -0.20 -27.03 0.38
CA PHE A 151 -1.26 -27.15 1.37
C PHE A 151 -1.55 -28.62 1.73
N ILE A 152 -1.58 -29.52 0.76
CA ILE A 152 -1.74 -30.96 0.96
C ILE A 152 -0.54 -31.54 1.73
N ALA A 153 0.69 -31.13 1.39
CA ALA A 153 1.89 -31.51 2.13
C ALA A 153 1.85 -31.03 3.60
N LEU A 154 1.30 -29.84 3.84
CA LEU A 154 1.13 -29.29 5.19
C LEU A 154 0.07 -30.08 5.98
N LEU A 155 -1.05 -30.47 5.37
CA LEU A 155 -2.07 -31.32 6.01
C LEU A 155 -1.53 -32.72 6.35
N HIS A 156 -0.70 -33.30 5.48
CA HIS A 156 0.00 -34.56 5.77
C HIS A 156 0.99 -34.43 6.93
N SER A 157 1.71 -33.29 7.03
CA SER A 157 2.67 -33.05 8.12
C SER A 157 2.01 -32.94 9.51
N VAL A 158 0.71 -32.63 9.57
CA VAL A 158 -0.07 -32.50 10.81
C VAL A 158 -0.97 -33.74 11.05
N ASN A 159 -0.75 -34.84 10.29
CA ASN A 159 -1.51 -36.09 10.39
C ASN A 159 -3.02 -35.97 10.09
N LEU A 160 -3.44 -34.91 9.39
CA LEU A 160 -4.83 -34.66 8.97
C LEU A 160 -5.13 -35.29 7.59
N ASN A 161 -4.85 -36.58 7.48
CA ASN A 161 -4.87 -37.32 6.20
C ASN A 161 -6.27 -37.44 5.58
N THR A 162 -7.33 -37.39 6.39
CA THR A 162 -8.72 -37.43 5.93
C THR A 162 -9.14 -36.12 5.26
N LEU A 163 -8.72 -34.97 5.79
CA LEU A 163 -8.97 -33.66 5.20
C LEU A 163 -8.20 -33.47 3.88
N ALA A 164 -6.99 -33.99 3.79
CA ALA A 164 -6.19 -33.94 2.56
C ALA A 164 -6.88 -34.69 1.40
N LEU A 165 -7.61 -35.77 1.70
CA LEU A 165 -8.40 -36.54 0.73
C LEU A 165 -9.69 -35.81 0.32
N GLU A 166 -10.36 -35.11 1.24
CA GLU A 166 -11.57 -34.31 0.92
C GLU A 166 -11.25 -33.12 0.01
N VAL A 167 -10.15 -32.39 0.29
CA VAL A 167 -9.68 -31.28 -0.54
C VAL A 167 -9.32 -31.73 -1.96
N LYS A 168 -8.80 -32.95 -2.10
CA LYS A 168 -8.49 -33.55 -3.41
C LYS A 168 -9.75 -33.95 -4.19
N ASN A 169 -10.82 -34.31 -3.49
CA ASN A 169 -12.06 -34.80 -4.11
C ASN A 169 -13.08 -33.70 -4.42
N HIS A 170 -13.05 -32.56 -3.72
CA HIS A 170 -13.97 -31.43 -3.97
C HIS A 170 -13.67 -30.61 -5.25
N THR A 171 -12.51 -30.81 -5.88
CA THR A 171 -12.12 -30.11 -7.11
C THR A 171 -12.84 -30.57 -8.39
N VAL A 172 -13.68 -31.63 -8.34
CA VAL A 172 -14.25 -32.24 -9.57
C VAL A 172 -15.76 -31.98 -9.74
N GLN A 173 -16.49 -31.50 -8.74
CA GLN A 173 -17.95 -31.34 -8.87
C GLN A 173 -18.47 -30.12 -8.11
N SER A 174 -18.59 -28.98 -8.79
CA SER A 174 -19.55 -27.92 -8.44
C SER A 174 -20.06 -27.24 -9.72
N PRO A 175 -21.38 -27.24 -9.98
CA PRO A 175 -21.98 -26.50 -11.08
C PRO A 175 -21.97 -24.98 -10.79
N PRO A 176 -22.18 -24.10 -11.79
CA PRO A 176 -22.00 -22.67 -11.61
C PRO A 176 -23.18 -22.09 -10.82
N ASP A 177 -22.97 -21.84 -9.53
CA ASP A 177 -23.88 -20.99 -8.76
C ASP A 177 -23.67 -19.53 -9.17
N LEU A 178 -24.74 -18.93 -9.68
CA LEU A 178 -24.79 -17.62 -10.34
C LEU A 178 -24.75 -16.42 -9.39
N LEU A 179 -24.32 -16.57 -8.13
CA LEU A 179 -24.31 -15.48 -7.15
C LEU A 179 -23.23 -15.70 -6.08
N SER A 180 -21.97 -15.30 -6.35
CA SER A 180 -21.03 -14.81 -5.32
C SER A 180 -19.64 -14.55 -5.90
N THR A 181 -18.92 -13.65 -5.22
CA THR A 181 -17.50 -13.29 -5.36
C THR A 181 -17.16 -12.26 -6.44
N ASP A 182 -17.59 -11.03 -6.14
CA ASP A 182 -16.67 -9.91 -5.92
C ASP A 182 -15.47 -9.77 -6.87
N ASN A 183 -15.54 -8.74 -7.70
CA ASN A 183 -14.41 -8.11 -8.39
C ASN A 183 -13.43 -7.46 -7.38
N TYR A 184 -12.83 -8.23 -6.48
CA TYR A 184 -11.86 -7.75 -5.47
C TYR A 184 -10.45 -7.46 -6.03
N THR A 185 -10.25 -7.57 -7.34
CA THR A 185 -8.91 -7.57 -7.95
C THR A 185 -8.48 -6.23 -8.54
N GLU A 186 -9.36 -5.24 -8.68
CA GLU A 186 -9.04 -4.02 -9.45
C GLU A 186 -8.22 -2.96 -8.69
N LEU A 187 -8.15 -3.00 -7.35
CA LEU A 187 -7.36 -2.07 -6.52
C LEU A 187 -6.20 -2.74 -5.77
N ALA A 188 -5.90 -4.00 -6.08
CA ALA A 188 -4.82 -4.73 -5.42
C ALA A 188 -3.45 -4.23 -5.93
N GLY A 189 -2.79 -3.39 -5.13
CA GLY A 189 -1.43 -2.93 -5.42
C GLY A 189 -0.43 -4.06 -5.66
N VAL A 190 0.68 -3.74 -6.33
CA VAL A 190 1.66 -4.74 -6.76
C VAL A 190 2.56 -5.16 -5.61
N GLU A 191 2.61 -6.46 -5.32
CA GLU A 191 3.45 -7.03 -4.26
C GLU A 191 4.95 -6.91 -4.57
N ILE A 192 5.70 -6.33 -3.63
CA ILE A 192 7.16 -6.22 -3.65
C ILE A 192 7.83 -7.02 -2.51
N GLY A 193 7.10 -8.00 -1.97
CA GLY A 193 7.56 -8.93 -0.95
C GLY A 193 6.92 -8.70 0.41
N ARG A 194 7.50 -9.28 1.45
CA ARG A 194 7.06 -9.16 2.85
C ARG A 194 7.99 -8.23 3.63
N GLN A 195 7.53 -7.68 4.75
CA GLN A 195 8.31 -6.73 5.56
C GLN A 195 9.80 -7.06 5.75
N PRO A 196 10.24 -8.30 6.13
CA PRO A 196 11.67 -8.56 6.24
C PRO A 196 12.38 -8.66 4.88
N THR A 197 11.69 -9.07 3.81
CA THR A 197 12.30 -9.25 2.48
C THR A 197 12.42 -7.95 1.70
N THR A 198 11.72 -6.88 2.09
CA THR A 198 11.96 -5.53 1.54
C THR A 198 13.38 -5.01 1.82
N LEU A 199 14.04 -5.54 2.86
CA LEU A 199 15.44 -5.24 3.16
C LEU A 199 16.39 -5.79 2.09
N HIS A 200 16.03 -6.88 1.40
CA HIS A 200 16.82 -7.38 0.27
C HIS A 200 16.84 -6.36 -0.88
N LEU A 201 15.69 -5.73 -1.16
CA LEU A 201 15.61 -4.65 -2.15
C LEU A 201 16.46 -3.46 -1.71
N ARG A 202 16.37 -3.07 -0.43
CA ARG A 202 17.17 -1.97 0.13
C ARG A 202 18.68 -2.18 -0.07
N GLY A 203 19.21 -3.34 0.32
CA GLY A 203 20.63 -3.62 0.20
C GLY A 203 21.10 -3.77 -1.25
N TRP A 204 20.30 -4.40 -2.10
CA TRP A 204 20.57 -4.47 -3.54
C TRP A 204 20.63 -3.07 -4.19
N LEU A 205 19.68 -2.19 -3.86
CA LEU A 205 19.67 -0.80 -4.34
C LEU A 205 20.88 -0.02 -3.83
N ALA A 206 21.34 -0.26 -2.60
CA ALA A 206 22.55 0.36 -2.06
C ALA A 206 23.81 0.00 -2.88
N GLY A 207 23.87 -1.22 -3.42
CA GLY A 207 24.93 -1.66 -4.34
C GLY A 207 24.86 -1.04 -5.74
N ILE A 208 23.71 -0.46 -6.12
CA ILE A 208 23.49 0.18 -7.43
C ILE A 208 23.67 1.69 -7.35
N SER A 209 22.93 2.35 -6.44
CA SER A 209 22.89 3.80 -6.31
C SER A 209 22.41 4.19 -4.92
N VAL A 210 23.22 4.99 -4.22
CA VAL A 210 22.86 5.56 -2.91
C VAL A 210 21.56 6.36 -2.99
N ARG A 211 21.31 7.06 -4.12
CA ARG A 211 20.07 7.81 -4.34
C ARG A 211 18.87 6.88 -4.46
N ALA A 212 18.99 5.78 -5.21
CA ALA A 212 17.91 4.80 -5.36
C ALA A 212 17.56 4.16 -4.01
N MET A 213 18.58 3.81 -3.21
CA MET A 213 18.38 3.32 -1.84
C MET A 213 17.67 4.36 -0.96
N ALA A 214 18.09 5.62 -0.98
CA ALA A 214 17.48 6.67 -0.16
C ALA A 214 16.00 6.88 -0.53
N LEU A 215 15.67 6.95 -1.82
CA LEU A 215 14.29 7.04 -2.30
C LEU A 215 13.47 5.81 -1.91
N PHE A 216 14.06 4.61 -1.95
CA PHE A 216 13.38 3.41 -1.47
C PHE A 216 13.12 3.44 0.04
N GLU A 217 14.04 4.01 0.85
CA GLU A 217 13.79 4.15 2.30
C GLU A 217 12.60 5.09 2.58
N LEU A 218 12.43 6.16 1.80
CA LEU A 218 11.26 7.05 1.87
C LEU A 218 9.97 6.33 1.49
N LEU A 219 10.03 5.46 0.48
CA LEU A 219 8.88 4.72 -0.03
C LEU A 219 8.44 3.58 0.89
N ALA A 220 9.37 2.72 1.29
CA ALA A 220 9.04 1.39 1.82
C ALA A 220 9.60 1.10 3.23
N CYS A 221 10.42 1.98 3.80
CA CYS A 221 11.06 1.75 5.11
C CYS A 221 10.55 2.68 6.23
N GLY A 222 9.43 3.38 6.02
CA GLY A 222 8.81 4.20 7.06
C GLY A 222 9.59 5.47 7.42
N ARG A 223 10.50 5.93 6.54
CA ARG A 223 11.17 7.24 6.71
C ARG A 223 10.25 8.41 6.43
N ARG A 224 9.30 8.21 5.52
CA ARG A 224 8.25 9.16 5.18
C ARG A 224 6.90 8.58 5.55
N SER A 225 5.94 9.41 5.93
CA SER A 225 4.58 9.00 6.22
C SER A 225 3.61 9.97 5.57
N MET A 226 2.40 9.54 5.26
CA MET A 226 1.34 10.45 4.82
C MET A 226 0.86 11.34 5.99
N PRO A 227 0.27 12.53 5.73
CA PRO A 227 -0.04 13.52 6.77
C PRO A 227 -0.92 12.98 7.91
N PHE A 228 -1.86 12.07 7.63
CA PHE A 228 -2.74 11.47 8.64
C PHE A 228 -2.17 10.18 9.28
N GLY A 229 -0.99 9.75 8.83
CA GLY A 229 -0.12 8.74 9.44
C GLY A 229 -0.55 7.28 9.30
N TYR A 230 0.43 6.39 9.50
CA TYR A 230 0.30 4.96 9.76
C TYR A 230 0.12 4.71 11.26
N ARG A 231 -0.84 3.89 11.66
CA ARG A 231 -0.78 3.11 12.91
C ARG A 231 -0.96 1.65 12.57
N SER A 232 -0.37 0.77 13.38
CA SER A 232 -0.51 -0.66 13.15
C SER A 232 -1.86 -1.12 13.69
N GLY A 233 -2.79 -1.51 12.81
CA GLY A 233 -3.97 -2.30 13.18
C GLY A 233 -5.34 -1.69 12.91
N GLU A 234 -5.48 -0.47 12.36
CA GLU A 234 -6.79 0.06 11.93
C GLU A 234 -7.01 -0.15 10.41
N PRO A 235 -8.27 -0.30 9.95
CA PRO A 235 -8.60 -0.40 8.52
C PRO A 235 -8.21 0.92 7.82
N TYR A 236 -7.68 0.84 6.60
CA TYR A 236 -7.12 1.96 5.81
C TYR A 236 -5.75 2.49 6.27
N GLU A 237 -5.09 1.85 7.26
CA GLU A 237 -3.80 2.29 7.81
C GLU A 237 -2.57 1.61 7.23
N ASN A 238 -2.65 1.04 6.03
CA ASN A 238 -1.55 0.22 5.55
C ASN A 238 -0.42 1.04 4.91
N TYR A 239 -0.59 2.34 4.64
CA TYR A 239 0.40 3.12 3.90
C TYR A 239 1.62 3.53 4.74
N ILE A 240 2.81 3.14 4.29
CA ILE A 240 4.07 3.27 5.03
C ILE A 240 5.09 4.22 4.41
N GLY A 241 4.77 4.79 3.26
CA GLY A 241 5.64 5.75 2.58
C GLY A 241 5.17 6.00 1.17
N TYR A 242 5.76 7.02 0.54
CA TYR A 242 5.37 7.48 -0.77
C TYR A 242 6.51 8.21 -1.47
N LEU A 243 6.40 8.31 -2.80
CA LEU A 243 7.22 9.18 -3.65
C LEU A 243 6.32 10.08 -4.49
N THR A 244 6.74 11.34 -4.65
CA THR A 244 6.18 12.27 -5.62
C THR A 244 6.53 11.85 -7.05
N PRO A 245 5.82 12.35 -8.08
CA PRO A 245 6.15 12.05 -9.49
C PRO A 245 7.62 12.33 -9.83
N ALA A 246 8.14 13.49 -9.40
CA ALA A 246 9.53 13.87 -9.62
C ALA A 246 10.53 12.89 -8.96
N GLU A 247 10.25 12.42 -7.74
CA GLU A 247 11.06 11.42 -7.06
C GLU A 247 10.96 10.04 -7.73
N THR A 248 9.77 9.66 -8.23
CA THR A 248 9.57 8.44 -9.04
C THR A 248 10.40 8.50 -10.32
N SER A 249 10.39 9.62 -11.04
CA SER A 249 11.21 9.81 -12.25
C SER A 249 12.71 9.75 -11.95
N GLN A 250 13.15 10.31 -10.81
CA GLN A 250 14.54 10.21 -10.36
C GLN A 250 14.92 8.76 -10.03
N LEU A 251 14.03 8.01 -9.36
CA LEU A 251 14.25 6.60 -9.07
C LEU A 251 14.33 5.78 -10.37
N ALA A 252 13.42 6.00 -11.32
CA ALA A 252 13.44 5.36 -12.63
C ALA A 252 14.75 5.63 -13.39
N THR A 253 15.22 6.88 -13.35
CA THR A 253 16.50 7.28 -13.98
C THR A 253 17.68 6.57 -13.34
N CYS A 254 17.70 6.41 -12.01
CA CYS A 254 18.76 5.67 -11.32
C CYS A 254 18.79 4.18 -11.71
N LEU A 255 17.64 3.62 -12.12
CA LEU A 255 17.45 2.19 -12.36
C LEU A 255 17.37 1.81 -13.83
N GLN A 256 17.53 2.78 -14.75
CA GLN A 256 17.27 2.61 -16.20
C GLN A 256 18.05 1.48 -16.89
N HIS A 257 19.22 1.10 -16.37
CA HIS A 257 20.09 0.08 -16.95
C HIS A 257 20.33 -1.11 -16.02
N VAL A 258 19.62 -1.15 -14.90
CA VAL A 258 19.78 -2.21 -13.90
C VAL A 258 19.13 -3.48 -14.41
N GLN A 259 19.84 -4.60 -14.28
CA GLN A 259 19.28 -5.92 -14.50
C GLN A 259 18.86 -6.52 -13.15
N PRO A 260 17.63 -7.00 -13.00
CA PRO A 260 17.21 -7.67 -11.77
C PRO A 260 17.96 -9.01 -11.63
N PRO A 261 18.27 -9.45 -10.40
CA PRO A 261 18.73 -10.81 -10.17
C PRO A 261 17.70 -11.84 -10.64
N ASP A 262 18.18 -13.02 -11.03
CA ASP A 262 17.31 -14.15 -11.37
C ASP A 262 16.48 -14.58 -10.13
N PRO A 263 15.14 -14.65 -10.23
CA PRO A 263 14.29 -15.06 -9.11
C PRO A 263 14.64 -16.43 -8.53
N ILE A 264 15.07 -17.38 -9.37
CA ILE A 264 15.45 -18.72 -8.90
C ILE A 264 16.72 -18.62 -8.04
N GLN A 265 17.73 -17.90 -8.52
CA GLN A 265 18.95 -17.62 -7.75
C GLN A 265 18.64 -16.88 -6.44
N ALA A 266 17.75 -15.90 -6.44
CA ALA A 266 17.37 -15.15 -5.24
C ALA A 266 16.71 -16.04 -4.17
N ARG A 267 15.84 -16.98 -4.57
CA ARG A 267 15.23 -17.95 -3.65
C ARG A 267 16.27 -18.89 -3.04
N GLN A 268 17.21 -19.37 -3.85
CA GLN A 268 18.30 -20.23 -3.38
C GLN A 268 19.19 -19.49 -2.39
N ASP A 269 19.55 -18.24 -2.69
CA ASP A 269 20.35 -17.38 -1.81
C ASP A 269 19.67 -17.16 -0.46
N TYR A 270 18.37 -16.88 -0.46
CA TYR A 270 17.60 -16.73 0.78
C TYR A 270 17.50 -18.05 1.57
N ALA A 271 17.37 -19.20 0.90
CA ALA A 271 17.37 -20.50 1.56
C ALA A 271 18.72 -20.78 2.27
N LEU A 272 19.84 -20.50 1.60
CA LEU A 272 21.18 -20.63 2.18
C LEU A 272 21.38 -19.67 3.36
N PHE A 273 20.95 -18.42 3.23
CA PHE A 273 21.00 -17.44 4.32
C PHE A 273 20.29 -17.95 5.59
N ARG A 274 19.10 -18.56 5.45
CA ARG A 274 18.38 -19.15 6.61
C ARG A 274 19.14 -20.29 7.27
N LEU A 275 19.79 -21.16 6.48
CA LEU A 275 20.61 -22.27 6.99
C LEU A 275 21.88 -21.76 7.72
N HIS A 276 22.52 -20.72 7.19
CA HIS A 276 23.70 -20.11 7.80
C HIS A 276 23.35 -19.41 9.12
N ARG A 277 22.20 -18.74 9.20
CA ARG A 277 21.73 -18.13 10.45
C ARG A 277 21.49 -19.15 11.56
N GLN A 278 21.05 -20.35 11.23
CA GLN A 278 20.85 -21.43 12.20
C GLN A 278 22.16 -22.06 12.67
N SER A 279 23.19 -22.05 11.82
CA SER A 279 24.48 -22.69 12.09
C SER A 279 25.56 -21.74 12.63
N MET A 280 25.31 -20.42 12.70
CA MET A 280 26.25 -19.38 13.18
C MET A 280 27.61 -19.37 12.44
N ARG A 281 27.68 -19.95 11.23
CA ARG A 281 28.94 -20.16 10.50
C ARG A 281 29.38 -18.99 9.62
N ASP A 282 28.47 -18.07 9.30
CA ASP A 282 28.75 -16.80 8.58
C ASP A 282 27.73 -15.73 9.00
N ILE A 283 28.22 -14.57 9.44
CA ILE A 283 27.37 -13.44 9.87
C ILE A 283 27.11 -12.54 8.66
N ARG A 284 26.23 -13.00 7.76
CA ARG A 284 25.66 -12.17 6.69
C ARG A 284 24.45 -11.41 7.24
N THR A 285 24.23 -10.19 6.75
CA THR A 285 23.02 -9.40 7.09
C THR A 285 21.90 -9.68 6.09
N ILE A 286 20.65 -9.38 6.47
CA ILE A 286 19.48 -9.63 5.60
C ILE A 286 19.49 -8.73 4.35
N ASP A 287 20.08 -7.54 4.43
CA ASP A 287 20.22 -6.61 3.30
C ASP A 287 21.14 -7.17 2.20
N GLU A 288 22.04 -8.09 2.54
CA GLU A 288 22.97 -8.65 1.56
C GLU A 288 22.32 -9.71 0.69
N VAL A 289 21.14 -10.24 1.05
CA VAL A 289 20.41 -11.29 0.31
C VAL A 289 19.83 -10.74 -1.00
N LEU A 290 19.89 -11.53 -2.07
CA LEU A 290 19.34 -11.15 -3.36
C LEU A 290 17.79 -10.97 -3.30
N PRO A 291 17.24 -9.89 -3.86
CA PRO A 291 15.80 -9.64 -3.87
C PRO A 291 15.04 -10.44 -4.95
N GLU A 292 14.08 -11.26 -4.54
CA GLU A 292 13.20 -12.01 -5.48
C GLU A 292 12.29 -11.08 -6.30
N HIS A 293 11.80 -9.99 -5.71
CA HIS A 293 10.81 -9.09 -6.33
C HIS A 293 11.44 -7.93 -7.12
N ALA A 294 12.74 -7.97 -7.41
CA ALA A 294 13.44 -6.87 -8.08
C ALA A 294 12.92 -6.59 -9.49
N SER A 295 12.57 -7.62 -10.26
CA SER A 295 12.02 -7.46 -11.61
C SER A 295 10.70 -6.69 -11.58
N ILE A 296 9.78 -7.11 -10.72
CA ILE A 296 8.47 -6.48 -10.51
C ILE A 296 8.65 -5.02 -10.04
N PHE A 297 9.53 -4.80 -9.05
CA PHE A 297 9.84 -3.46 -8.55
C PHE A 297 10.34 -2.51 -9.65
N LEU A 298 11.28 -2.95 -10.48
CA LEU A 298 11.79 -2.17 -11.61
C LEU A 298 10.69 -1.81 -12.61
N GLN A 299 9.82 -2.76 -12.94
CA GLN A 299 8.73 -2.54 -13.89
C GLN A 299 7.72 -1.51 -13.38
N ILE A 300 7.31 -1.59 -12.11
CA ILE A 300 6.39 -0.63 -11.48
C ILE A 300 6.96 0.79 -11.55
N ILE A 301 8.22 0.96 -11.19
CA ILE A 301 8.88 2.27 -11.18
C ILE A 301 8.91 2.87 -12.58
N LYS A 302 9.24 2.03 -13.58
CA LYS A 302 9.24 2.45 -14.98
C LYS A 302 7.84 2.86 -15.45
N LEU A 303 6.82 2.07 -15.13
CA LEU A 303 5.43 2.38 -15.49
C LEU A 303 4.95 3.66 -14.82
N ALA A 304 5.15 3.79 -13.50
CA ALA A 304 4.77 4.99 -12.76
C ALA A 304 5.48 6.25 -13.30
N ALA A 305 6.78 6.17 -13.59
CA ALA A 305 7.51 7.29 -14.19
C ALA A 305 7.04 7.61 -15.62
N GLN A 306 6.62 6.61 -16.41
CA GLN A 306 6.10 6.83 -17.77
C GLN A 306 4.76 7.58 -17.77
N TYR A 307 3.92 7.35 -16.76
CA TYR A 307 2.63 8.01 -16.60
C TYR A 307 2.65 9.23 -15.68
N ASP A 308 3.84 9.70 -15.30
CA ASP A 308 4.04 10.82 -14.36
C ASP A 308 3.31 10.65 -13.02
N LEU A 309 3.29 9.42 -12.51
CA LEU A 309 2.64 9.05 -11.26
C LEU A 309 3.63 9.07 -10.08
N GLY A 310 3.10 9.45 -8.92
CA GLY A 310 3.71 9.12 -7.64
C GLY A 310 3.62 7.62 -7.35
N LEU A 311 4.29 7.20 -6.28
CA LEU A 311 4.16 5.84 -5.74
C LEU A 311 3.69 5.91 -4.30
N LEU A 312 2.74 5.04 -3.93
CA LEU A 312 2.30 4.87 -2.55
C LEU A 312 2.55 3.42 -2.12
N CYS A 313 3.17 3.23 -0.97
CA CYS A 313 3.51 1.91 -0.46
C CYS A 313 2.60 1.53 0.70
N SER A 314 2.05 0.31 0.68
CA SER A 314 1.21 -0.25 1.75
C SER A 314 1.75 -1.59 2.31
N ILE A 315 1.36 -2.00 3.53
CA ILE A 315 1.76 -3.25 4.22
C ILE A 315 0.58 -4.19 4.52
#